data_AF-A0A1N6HHI5-F1
#
_entry.id   AF-A0A1N6HHI5-F1
#
_cell.length_a   1.000
_cell.length_b   1.000
_cell.length_c   1.000
_cell.angle_alpha   90.00
_cell.angle_beta   90.00
_cell.angle_gamma   90.00
#
_symmetry.space_group_name_H-M   'P 1'
#
loop_
_entity.id
_entity.type
_entity.pdbx_description
1 polymer ?
#
loop_
_entity_poly.entity_id
_entity_poly.type
_entity_poly.pdbx_seq_one_letter_code
_entity_poly.pdbx_strand_id
1 'polypeptide(L)'
;MYINLIVGIIFIVLVVWIVKDFLKSLKSPARIMEDELSQRREKQEQVAANIERLRETGIKKLVPVRRAVEEMNAALPEGKQFVIENNRDNVVIVFEKAYVKITHRLTQFSLSGSEQDFDDDVVKHQRFVLERKDEHGDVVTSREADTEEEAIRLIAREIANVVEP
;
A
#
# COMPACT_ATOMS: atom_id res chain seq x y z
N MET A 1 36.33 -60.64 -30.14
CA MET A 1 35.67 -59.79 -31.16
C MET A 1 34.20 -59.49 -30.85
N TYR A 2 33.39 -60.49 -30.42
CA TYR A 2 31.97 -60.29 -30.06
C TYR A 2 31.71 -59.39 -28.84
N ILE A 3 32.56 -59.46 -27.80
CA ILE A 3 32.39 -58.67 -26.57
C ILE A 3 32.47 -57.17 -26.86
N ASN A 4 33.42 -56.73 -27.69
CA ASN A 4 33.55 -55.32 -28.08
C ASN A 4 32.34 -54.83 -28.90
N LEU A 5 31.73 -55.71 -29.70
CA LEU A 5 30.50 -55.39 -30.45
C LEU A 5 29.30 -55.20 -29.52
N ILE A 6 29.14 -56.09 -28.53
CA ILE A 6 28.05 -56.03 -27.55
C ILE A 6 28.19 -54.78 -26.66
N VAL A 7 29.40 -54.47 -26.20
CA VAL A 7 29.68 -53.26 -25.41
C VAL A 7 29.38 -52.00 -26.21
N GLY A 8 29.70 -51.98 -27.51
CA GLY A 8 29.37 -50.87 -28.40
C GLY A 8 27.86 -50.64 -28.55
N ILE A 9 27.08 -51.71 -28.72
CA ILE A 9 25.62 -51.62 -28.82
C ILE A 9 25.01 -51.11 -27.50
N ILE A 10 25.45 -51.63 -26.36
CA ILE A 10 24.99 -51.18 -25.05
C ILE A 10 25.29 -49.69 -24.85
N PHE A 11 26.49 -49.25 -25.23
CA PHE A 11 26.88 -47.84 -25.12
C PHE A 11 25.98 -46.93 -25.97
N ILE A 12 25.68 -47.31 -27.21
CA ILE A 12 24.79 -46.54 -28.09
C ILE A 12 23.39 -46.44 -27.49
N VAL A 13 22.84 -47.54 -26.96
CA VAL A 13 21.52 -47.52 -26.31
C VAL A 13 21.52 -46.58 -25.11
N LEU A 14 22.59 -46.59 -24.30
CA LEU A 14 22.74 -45.75 -23.13
C LEU A 14 22.83 -44.26 -23.51
N VAL A 15 23.61 -43.92 -24.54
CA VAL A 15 23.72 -42.56 -25.08
C VAL A 15 22.39 -42.06 -25.63
N VAL A 16 21.68 -42.87 -26.41
CA VAL A 16 20.36 -42.50 -26.95
C VAL A 16 19.35 -42.27 -25.82
N TRP A 17 19.41 -43.07 -24.76
CA TRP A 17 18.54 -42.91 -23.60
C TRP A 17 18.83 -41.60 -22.85
N ILE A 18 20.10 -41.29 -22.60
CA ILE A 18 20.52 -40.02 -21.98
C ILE A 18 20.07 -38.82 -22.81
N VAL A 19 20.30 -38.83 -24.13
CA VAL A 19 19.90 -37.71 -25.00
C VAL A 19 18.38 -37.53 -25.02
N LYS A 20 17.63 -38.64 -25.08
CA LYS A 20 16.16 -38.60 -25.05
C LYS A 20 15.61 -38.08 -23.73
N ASP A 21 16.25 -38.43 -22.61
CA ASP A 21 15.86 -37.96 -21.29
C ASP A 21 16.24 -36.50 -21.07
N PHE A 22 17.40 -36.08 -21.56
CA PHE A 22 17.85 -34.68 -21.54
C PHE A 22 16.96 -33.78 -22.41
N LEU A 23 16.53 -34.26 -23.58
CA LEU A 23 15.56 -33.56 -24.44
C LEU A 23 14.17 -33.46 -23.80
N LYS A 24 13.78 -34.44 -22.97
CA LYS A 24 12.54 -34.38 -22.17
C LYS A 24 12.67 -33.46 -20.95
N SER A 25 13.85 -33.35 -20.36
CA SER A 25 14.12 -32.54 -19.16
C SER A 25 14.36 -31.07 -19.47
N LEU A 26 14.66 -30.72 -20.72
CA LEU A 26 14.57 -29.36 -21.23
C LEU A 26 13.10 -28.91 -21.16
N LYS A 27 12.70 -28.37 -19.99
CA LYS A 27 11.41 -27.73 -19.78
C LYS A 27 11.17 -26.80 -20.97
N SER A 28 10.10 -27.05 -21.73
CA SER A 28 9.71 -26.23 -22.86
C SER A 28 9.72 -24.75 -22.43
N PRO A 29 10.32 -23.84 -23.21
CA PRO A 29 10.30 -22.40 -22.94
C PRO A 29 8.89 -21.87 -22.67
N ALA A 30 7.87 -22.48 -23.29
CA ALA A 30 6.47 -22.18 -23.05
C ALA A 30 6.02 -22.50 -21.61
N ARG A 31 6.49 -23.60 -21.01
CA ARG A 31 6.20 -23.94 -19.60
C ARG A 31 6.92 -23.03 -18.62
N ILE A 32 8.14 -22.61 -18.92
CA ILE A 32 8.86 -21.62 -18.08
C ILE A 32 8.13 -20.28 -18.11
N MET A 33 7.65 -19.86 -19.29
CA MET A 33 6.85 -18.65 -19.44
C MET A 33 5.48 -18.76 -18.75
N GLU A 34 4.84 -19.93 -18.79
CA GLU A 34 3.58 -20.19 -18.08
C GLU A 34 3.77 -20.18 -16.55
N ASP A 35 4.84 -20.79 -16.04
CA ASP A 35 5.24 -20.75 -14.62
C ASP A 35 5.59 -19.32 -14.16
N GLU A 36 6.25 -18.51 -14.99
CA GLU A 36 6.52 -17.10 -14.66
C GLU A 36 5.26 -16.22 -14.68
N LEU A 37 4.37 -16.44 -15.65
CA LEU A 37 3.11 -15.69 -15.75
C LEU A 37 2.14 -16.05 -14.63
N SER A 38 2.06 -17.32 -14.22
CA SER A 38 1.25 -17.75 -13.07
C SER A 38 1.79 -17.14 -11.77
N GLN A 39 3.10 -17.19 -11.54
CA GLN A 39 3.72 -16.53 -10.39
C GLN A 39 3.48 -15.01 -10.38
N ARG A 40 3.49 -14.35 -11.55
CA ARG A 40 3.17 -12.92 -11.64
C ARG A 40 1.71 -12.63 -11.32
N ARG A 41 0.77 -13.47 -11.76
CA ARG A 41 -0.65 -13.34 -11.42
C ARG A 41 -0.91 -13.53 -9.94
N GLU A 42 -0.34 -14.58 -9.33
CA GLU A 42 -0.45 -14.81 -7.88
C GLU A 42 0.14 -13.64 -7.08
N LYS A 43 1.31 -13.12 -7.49
CA LYS A 43 1.90 -11.92 -6.87
C LYS A 43 1.03 -10.68 -7.05
N GLN A 44 0.39 -10.51 -8.22
CA GLN A 44 -0.50 -9.37 -8.46
C GLN A 44 -1.78 -9.45 -7.62
N GLU A 45 -2.38 -10.63 -7.48
CA GLU A 45 -3.56 -10.84 -6.64
C GLU A 45 -3.24 -10.60 -5.16
N GLN A 46 -2.09 -11.07 -4.67
CA GLN A 46 -1.63 -10.80 -3.31
C GLN A 46 -1.37 -9.30 -3.08
N VAL A 47 -0.73 -8.61 -4.04
CA VAL A 47 -0.51 -7.17 -3.96
C VAL A 47 -1.83 -6.40 -3.96
N ALA A 48 -2.79 -6.78 -4.80
CA ALA A 48 -4.11 -6.14 -4.83
C ALA A 48 -4.87 -6.33 -3.51
N ALA A 49 -4.90 -7.55 -2.97
CA ALA A 49 -5.53 -7.84 -1.68
C ALA A 49 -4.89 -7.04 -0.54
N ASN A 50 -3.56 -6.91 -0.56
CA ASN A 50 -2.83 -6.14 0.45
C ASN A 50 -3.02 -4.62 0.31
N ILE A 51 -3.12 -4.10 -0.91
CA ILE A 51 -3.50 -2.69 -1.15
C ILE A 51 -4.88 -2.41 -0.58
N GLU A 52 -5.85 -3.31 -0.80
CA GLU A 52 -7.20 -3.13 -0.26
C GLU A 52 -7.20 -3.17 1.27
N ARG A 53 -6.44 -4.10 1.88
CA ARG A 53 -6.26 -4.13 3.34
C ARG A 53 -5.64 -2.85 3.89
N LEU A 54 -4.59 -2.33 3.24
CA LEU A 54 -3.96 -1.06 3.62
C LEU A 54 -4.96 0.10 3.52
N ARG A 55 -5.77 0.12 2.45
CA ARG A 55 -6.82 1.11 2.26
C ARG A 55 -7.87 1.02 3.37
N GLU A 56 -8.41 -0.15 3.65
CA GLU A 56 -9.39 -0.36 4.73
C GLU A 56 -8.85 0.09 6.09
N THR A 57 -7.59 -0.24 6.40
CA THR A 57 -6.92 0.19 7.62
C THR A 57 -6.81 1.71 7.68
N GLY A 58 -6.41 2.37 6.58
CA GLY A 58 -6.38 3.82 6.50
C GLY A 58 -7.74 4.47 6.72
N ILE A 59 -8.80 3.90 6.13
CA ILE A 59 -10.18 4.37 6.33
C ILE A 59 -10.57 4.27 7.80
N LYS A 60 -10.33 3.11 8.43
CA LYS A 60 -10.64 2.89 9.86
C LYS A 60 -9.90 3.88 10.77
N LYS A 61 -8.64 4.17 10.46
CA LYS A 61 -7.81 5.13 11.21
C LYS A 61 -8.24 6.60 11.05
N LEU A 62 -8.90 6.94 9.95
CA LEU A 62 -9.45 8.28 9.74
C LEU A 62 -10.78 8.52 10.46
N VAL A 63 -11.52 7.48 10.85
CA VAL A 63 -12.80 7.60 11.57
C VAL A 63 -12.68 8.41 12.88
N PRO A 64 -11.75 8.10 13.81
CA PRO A 64 -11.61 8.88 15.04
C PRO A 64 -11.18 10.34 14.76
N VAL A 65 -10.30 10.56 13.79
CA VAL A 65 -9.86 11.91 13.39
C VAL A 65 -11.05 12.71 12.86
N ARG A 66 -11.89 12.11 12.01
CA ARG A 66 -13.10 12.75 11.50
C ARG A 66 -14.04 13.16 12.64
N ARG A 67 -14.28 12.25 13.58
CA ARG A 67 -15.15 12.52 14.73
C ARG A 67 -14.64 13.68 15.56
N ALA A 68 -13.33 13.73 15.81
CA ALA A 68 -12.71 14.85 16.52
C ALA A 68 -12.88 16.18 15.76
N VAL A 69 -12.74 16.16 14.43
CA VAL A 69 -12.95 17.36 13.59
C VAL A 69 -14.41 17.82 13.61
N GLU A 70 -15.37 16.90 13.57
CA GLU A 70 -16.81 17.21 13.70
C GLU A 70 -17.12 17.83 15.08
N GLU A 71 -16.57 17.25 16.15
CA GLU A 71 -16.70 17.78 17.52
C GLU A 71 -16.07 19.17 17.67
N MET A 72 -14.89 19.40 17.06
CA MET A 72 -14.25 20.71 17.04
C MET A 72 -15.09 21.74 16.29
N ASN A 73 -15.66 21.38 15.15
CA ASN A 73 -16.51 22.27 14.37
C ASN A 73 -17.78 22.69 15.15
N ALA A 74 -18.40 21.73 15.85
CA ALA A 74 -19.57 21.98 16.68
C ALA A 74 -19.26 22.88 17.89
N ALA A 75 -18.02 22.85 18.38
CA ALA A 75 -17.57 23.71 19.49
C ALA A 75 -17.23 25.15 19.06
N LEU A 76 -17.14 25.43 17.75
CA LEU A 76 -16.84 26.77 17.25
C LEU A 76 -18.05 27.72 17.33
N PRO A 77 -17.82 29.03 17.54
CA PRO A 77 -18.88 30.03 17.49
C PRO A 77 -19.62 30.03 16.15
N GLU A 78 -20.90 30.39 16.17
CA GLU A 78 -21.69 30.58 14.95
C GLU A 78 -21.02 31.59 14.00
N GLY A 79 -20.93 31.24 12.71
CA GLY A 79 -20.24 32.03 11.69
C GLY A 79 -18.73 31.79 11.56
N LYS A 80 -18.14 30.98 12.45
CA LYS A 80 -16.72 30.53 12.36
C LYS A 80 -16.59 29.04 12.03
N GLN A 81 -17.71 28.36 11.82
CA GLN A 81 -17.77 26.94 11.46
C GLN A 81 -17.22 26.73 10.04
N PHE A 82 -16.63 25.56 9.82
CA PHE A 82 -16.07 25.14 8.54
C PHE A 82 -16.88 23.99 7.94
N VAL A 83 -16.68 23.74 6.64
CA VAL A 83 -17.30 22.61 5.95
C VAL A 83 -16.33 21.42 6.00
N ILE A 84 -16.87 20.23 6.31
CA ILE A 84 -16.09 18.99 6.29
C ILE A 84 -16.48 18.21 5.05
N GLU A 85 -15.54 18.04 4.13
CA GLU A 85 -15.70 17.15 2.97
C GLU A 85 -15.02 15.82 3.26
N ASN A 86 -15.79 14.74 3.10
CA ASN A 86 -15.28 13.39 3.31
C ASN A 86 -15.10 12.70 1.96
N ASN A 87 -13.86 12.35 1.65
CA ASN A 87 -13.55 11.42 0.58
C ASN A 87 -13.09 10.11 1.22
N ARG A 88 -13.39 8.96 0.60
CA ARG A 88 -13.09 7.63 1.16
C ARG A 88 -11.70 7.54 1.78
N ASP A 89 -10.70 8.15 1.15
CA ASP A 89 -9.31 8.03 1.54
C ASP A 89 -8.72 9.31 2.23
N ASN A 90 -9.53 10.34 2.48
CA ASN A 90 -9.08 11.58 3.15
C ASN A 90 -10.22 12.40 3.78
N VAL A 91 -9.88 13.16 4.83
CA VAL A 91 -10.78 14.15 5.45
C VAL A 91 -10.31 15.53 5.05
N VAL A 92 -11.19 16.36 4.50
CA VAL A 92 -10.87 17.73 4.08
C VAL A 92 -11.69 18.71 4.90
N ILE A 93 -11.00 19.71 5.45
CA ILE A 93 -11.60 20.85 6.14
C ILE A 93 -11.54 22.05 5.20
N VAL A 94 -12.69 22.63 4.89
CA VAL A 94 -12.82 23.77 3.98
C VAL A 94 -13.20 25.01 4.78
N PHE A 95 -12.31 26.00 4.75
CA PHE A 95 -12.55 27.37 5.19
C PHE A 95 -12.85 28.27 3.96
N GLU A 96 -13.37 29.48 4.18
CA GLU A 96 -13.73 30.40 3.08
C GLU A 96 -12.59 30.67 2.07
N LYS A 97 -11.31 30.63 2.52
CA LYS A 97 -10.12 31.00 1.71
C LYS A 97 -8.97 29.99 1.78
N ALA A 98 -9.18 28.85 2.41
CA ALA A 98 -8.14 27.84 2.60
C ALA A 98 -8.77 26.48 2.86
N TYR A 99 -8.05 25.41 2.54
CA TYR A 99 -8.47 24.08 2.94
C TYR A 99 -7.31 23.27 3.50
N VAL A 100 -7.64 22.46 4.50
CA VAL A 100 -6.71 21.57 5.17
C VAL A 100 -7.12 20.15 4.81
N LYS A 101 -6.27 19.47 4.04
CA LYS A 101 -6.46 18.06 3.66
C LYS A 101 -5.69 17.18 4.62
N ILE A 102 -6.40 16.23 5.22
CA ILE A 102 -5.85 15.24 6.13
C ILE A 102 -5.88 13.89 5.42
N THR A 103 -4.70 13.31 5.22
CA THR A 103 -4.54 12.01 4.57
C THR A 103 -3.82 11.07 5.52
N HIS A 104 -4.33 9.86 5.70
CA HIS A 104 -3.57 8.80 6.37
C HIS A 104 -2.70 8.09 5.34
N ARG A 105 -1.39 8.23 5.46
CA ARG A 105 -0.42 7.64 4.54
C ARG A 105 0.17 6.38 5.16
N LEU A 106 0.01 5.28 4.45
CA LEU A 106 0.71 4.02 4.71
C LEU A 106 1.76 3.86 3.62
N THR A 107 3.04 3.85 4.00
CA THR A 107 4.13 3.67 3.01
C THR A 107 4.25 2.18 2.69
N GLN A 108 4.23 1.84 1.40
CA GLN A 108 4.30 0.48 0.91
C GLN A 108 5.62 -0.19 1.34
N PHE A 109 5.54 -1.22 2.18
CA PHE A 109 6.66 -2.07 2.59
C PHE A 109 6.57 -3.45 1.93
N SER A 110 7.63 -4.24 2.06
CA SER A 110 7.72 -5.58 1.47
C SER A 110 6.62 -6.48 2.04
N LEU A 111 5.55 -6.69 1.26
CA LEU A 111 4.39 -7.53 1.59
C LEU A 111 4.70 -9.05 1.61
N SER A 112 5.94 -9.44 1.85
CA SER A 112 6.41 -10.82 1.90
C SER A 112 6.24 -11.48 3.28
N GLY A 113 5.70 -10.76 4.26
CA GLY A 113 5.50 -11.22 5.63
C GLY A 113 4.13 -11.87 5.86
N SER A 114 4.00 -12.58 6.98
CA SER A 114 2.74 -13.14 7.49
C SER A 114 1.77 -12.05 7.97
N GLU A 115 0.50 -12.37 8.27
CA GLU A 115 -0.48 -11.38 8.79
C GLU A 115 0.00 -10.68 10.07
N GLN A 116 0.81 -11.35 10.88
CA GLN A 116 1.37 -10.78 12.10
C GLN A 116 2.52 -9.79 11.80
N ASP A 117 3.27 -10.00 10.73
CA ASP A 117 4.30 -9.06 10.27
C ASP A 117 3.67 -7.78 9.67
N PHE A 118 2.46 -7.88 9.13
CA PHE A 118 1.73 -6.74 8.56
C PHE A 118 1.33 -5.71 9.62
N ASP A 119 0.78 -6.14 10.77
CA ASP A 119 0.35 -5.23 11.82
C ASP A 119 1.54 -4.47 12.45
N ASP A 120 2.65 -5.16 12.69
CA ASP A 120 3.86 -4.56 13.27
C ASP A 120 4.55 -3.58 12.31
N ASP A 121 4.53 -3.86 11.00
CA ASP A 121 5.11 -2.98 9.98
C ASP A 121 4.19 -1.79 9.65
N VAL A 122 2.88 -1.98 9.68
CA VAL A 122 1.89 -0.89 9.56
C VAL A 122 2.12 0.16 10.64
N VAL A 123 2.36 -0.25 11.90
CA VAL A 123 2.58 0.69 13.00
C VAL A 123 3.83 1.55 12.80
N LYS A 124 4.88 0.99 12.19
CA LYS A 124 6.15 1.72 11.95
C LYS A 124 6.12 2.61 10.72
N HIS A 125 5.16 2.41 9.82
CA HIS A 125 5.12 3.05 8.50
C HIS A 125 3.81 3.81 8.21
N GLN A 126 2.94 3.93 9.21
CA GLN A 126 1.77 4.80 9.20
C GLN A 126 2.16 6.21 9.63
N ARG A 127 1.67 7.21 8.90
CA ARG A 127 1.70 8.63 9.31
C ARG A 127 0.45 9.33 8.85
N PHE A 128 -0.04 10.26 9.66
CA PHE A 128 -1.01 11.25 9.22
C PHE A 128 -0.26 12.40 8.56
N VAL A 129 -0.70 12.79 7.37
CA VAL A 129 -0.17 13.94 6.64
C VAL A 129 -1.26 14.99 6.57
N LEU A 130 -0.94 16.18 7.08
CA LEU A 130 -1.82 17.36 7.06
C LEU A 130 -1.24 18.35 6.06
N GLU A 131 -1.94 18.57 4.96
CA GLU A 131 -1.57 19.54 3.93
C GLU A 131 -2.54 20.72 3.98
N ARG A 132 -2.00 21.91 4.30
CA ARG A 132 -2.73 23.16 4.05
C ARG A 132 -2.51 23.56 2.61
N LYS A 133 -3.59 23.85 1.93
CA LYS A 133 -3.60 24.26 0.55
C LYS A 133 -4.25 25.63 0.38
N ASP A 134 -3.79 26.36 -0.61
CA ASP A 134 -4.34 27.66 -1.00
C ASP A 134 -5.59 27.50 -1.86
N GLU A 135 -6.24 28.58 -2.28
CA GLU A 135 -7.46 28.55 -3.11
C GLU A 135 -7.27 27.84 -4.47
N HIS A 136 -6.03 27.61 -4.94
CA HIS A 136 -5.73 27.08 -6.27
C HIS A 136 -5.41 25.58 -6.32
N GLY A 137 -5.04 24.97 -5.20
CA GLY A 137 -4.68 23.54 -5.18
C GLY A 137 -3.36 23.26 -4.45
N ASP A 138 -2.59 24.31 -4.24
CA ASP A 138 -1.17 24.24 -4.02
C ASP A 138 -0.86 24.08 -2.53
N VAL A 139 0.03 23.16 -2.22
CA VAL A 139 0.44 22.88 -0.83
C VAL A 139 1.26 24.07 -0.32
N VAL A 140 0.71 24.81 0.63
CA VAL A 140 1.36 25.92 1.31
C VAL A 140 2.23 25.40 2.45
N THR A 141 1.71 24.45 3.23
CA THR A 141 2.44 23.80 4.32
C THR A 141 2.03 22.35 4.45
N SER A 142 2.97 21.47 4.76
CA SER A 142 2.71 20.06 5.09
C SER A 142 3.29 19.73 6.45
N ARG A 143 2.55 18.96 7.25
CA ARG A 143 2.99 18.45 8.56
C ARG A 143 2.66 16.97 8.65
N GLU A 144 3.51 16.24 9.35
CA GLU A 144 3.33 14.81 9.61
C GLU A 144 3.07 14.59 11.10
N ALA A 145 2.26 13.58 11.42
CA ALA A 145 2.03 13.08 12.76
C ALA A 145 2.06 11.56 12.78
N ASP A 146 2.73 10.98 13.77
CA ASP A 146 2.88 9.52 13.86
C ASP A 146 1.68 8.87 14.58
N THR A 147 0.89 9.67 15.31
CA THR A 147 -0.26 9.19 16.10
C THR A 147 -1.55 9.95 15.81
N GLU A 148 -2.68 9.31 16.08
CA GLU A 148 -4.02 9.92 15.98
C GLU A 148 -4.14 11.17 16.87
N GLU A 149 -3.65 11.09 18.11
CA GLU A 149 -3.71 12.21 19.06
C GLU A 149 -2.88 13.41 18.59
N GLU A 150 -1.67 13.16 18.10
CA GLU A 150 -0.82 14.21 17.54
C GLU A 150 -1.45 14.85 16.31
N ALA A 151 -2.04 14.05 15.41
CA ALA A 151 -2.77 14.55 14.25
C ALA A 151 -3.94 15.45 14.68
N ILE A 152 -4.73 15.03 15.67
CA ILE A 152 -5.85 15.82 16.22
C ILE A 152 -5.35 17.15 16.80
N ARG A 153 -4.24 17.15 17.55
CA ARG A 153 -3.65 18.38 18.10
C ARG A 153 -3.16 19.33 17.00
N LEU A 154 -2.53 18.79 15.95
CA LEU A 154 -2.08 19.60 14.80
C LEU A 154 -3.27 20.21 14.05
N ILE A 155 -4.36 19.45 13.87
CA ILE A 155 -5.60 19.95 13.26
C ILE A 155 -6.21 21.07 14.11
N ALA A 156 -6.34 20.86 15.42
CA ALA A 156 -6.87 21.88 16.33
C ALA A 156 -6.06 23.17 16.27
N ARG A 157 -4.73 23.06 16.22
CA ARG A 157 -3.84 24.22 16.08
C ARG A 157 -4.05 24.94 14.74
N GLU A 158 -4.24 24.21 13.66
CA GLU A 158 -4.48 24.82 12.35
C GLU A 158 -5.86 25.50 12.27
N ILE A 159 -6.90 24.87 12.82
CA ILE A 159 -8.23 25.50 12.96
C ILE A 159 -8.11 26.78 13.78
N ALA A 160 -7.42 26.76 14.93
CA ALA A 160 -7.23 27.93 15.77
C ALA A 160 -6.53 29.08 15.02
N ASN A 161 -5.44 28.78 14.29
CA ASN A 161 -4.72 29.78 13.49
C ASN A 161 -5.57 30.42 12.38
N VAL A 162 -6.59 29.71 11.87
CA VAL A 162 -7.46 30.21 10.80
C VAL A 162 -8.64 31.00 11.38
N VAL A 163 -9.20 30.54 12.50
CA VAL A 163 -10.39 31.12 13.14
C VAL A 163 -10.05 32.34 14.01
N GLU A 164 -8.84 32.38 14.57
CA GLU A 164 -8.28 33.47 15.37
C GLU A 164 -6.83 33.76 14.93
N PRO A 165 -6.64 34.40 13.75
CA PRO A 165 -5.31 34.68 13.19
C PRO A 165 -4.49 35.72 13.96
#